data_AF-A0A7S4GQM9-F1
#
_entry.id   AF-A0A7S4GQM9-F1
#
_cell.length_a   1.000
_cell.length_b   1.000
_cell.length_c   1.000
_cell.angle_alpha   90.00
_cell.angle_beta   90.00
_cell.angle_gamma   90.00
#
_symmetry.space_group_name_H-M   'P 1'
#
loop_
_entity.id
_entity.type
_entity.pdbx_description
1 polymer ?
#
loop_
_entity_poly.entity_id
_entity_poly.type
_entity_poly.pdbx_seq_one_letter_code
_entity_poly.pdbx_strand_id
1 'polypeptide(L)'
;PVITVLINGGMVAIDWLATHSDTLIEAYYPGFYGAKALTQLLFGEANRWGKLTTTIHGDRYTAEFDMLNFEMARAPGRTYRYYTGTPLFAFGTGLSYTTFALTLDTDVGVGHAEGAQPDRDPHGGAVGAGRGAGGVVRHISNDPAAPTATTFRVRVTNVGDMAGDEAV
;
A
#
# COMPACT_ATOMS: atom_id res chain seq x y z
N PRO A 1 -17.56 21.78 -1.01
CA PRO A 1 -16.58 20.68 -0.92
C PRO A 1 -16.61 20.08 0.50
N VAL A 2 -16.80 18.77 0.61
CA VAL A 2 -16.82 18.00 1.85
C VAL A 2 -15.63 17.05 1.84
N ILE A 3 -14.73 17.22 2.80
CA ILE A 3 -13.59 16.32 3.04
C ILE A 3 -13.91 15.49 4.28
N THR A 4 -13.88 14.17 4.14
CA THR A 4 -14.11 13.24 5.24
C THR A 4 -12.80 12.59 5.64
N VAL A 5 -12.46 12.73 6.91
CA VAL A 5 -11.29 12.11 7.52
C VAL A 5 -11.74 11.00 8.45
N LEU A 6 -11.33 9.78 8.16
CA LEU A 6 -11.62 8.59 8.94
C LEU A 6 -10.49 8.35 9.93
N ILE A 7 -10.86 8.23 11.20
CA ILE A 7 -9.96 7.88 12.30
C ILE A 7 -10.57 6.64 12.95
N ASN A 8 -10.08 5.47 12.55
CA ASN A 8 -10.59 4.17 13.00
C ASN A 8 -9.43 3.18 13.19
N GLY A 9 -9.68 2.09 13.92
CA GLY A 9 -8.67 1.05 14.12
C GLY A 9 -8.75 -0.10 13.12
N GLY A 10 -9.96 -0.46 12.73
CA GLY A 10 -10.23 -1.45 11.70
C GLY A 10 -11.13 -0.84 10.64
N MET A 11 -11.24 -1.52 9.50
CA MET A 11 -12.07 -1.01 8.41
C MET A 11 -13.51 -0.81 8.88
N VAL A 12 -14.09 0.27 8.37
CA VAL A 12 -15.51 0.56 8.50
C VAL A 12 -16.10 0.52 7.09
N ALA A 13 -17.30 -0.03 6.95
CA ALA A 13 -18.06 0.10 5.71
C ALA A 13 -18.47 1.56 5.53
N ILE A 14 -17.97 2.20 4.48
CA ILE A 14 -18.11 3.64 4.23
C ILE A 14 -18.86 3.94 2.93
N ASP A 15 -19.73 3.03 2.48
CA ASP A 15 -20.46 3.09 1.21
C ASP A 15 -21.20 4.43 1.02
N TRP A 16 -21.84 4.94 2.07
CA TRP A 16 -22.49 6.24 2.03
C TRP A 16 -21.48 7.39 1.89
N LEU A 17 -20.41 7.39 2.68
CA LEU A 17 -19.39 8.45 2.61
C LEU A 17 -18.65 8.45 1.27
N ALA A 18 -18.41 7.27 0.68
CA ALA A 18 -17.81 7.13 -0.65
C ALA A 18 -18.60 7.81 -1.77
N THR A 19 -19.90 8.05 -1.56
CA THR A 19 -20.77 8.72 -2.54
C THR A 19 -21.14 10.16 -2.16
N HIS A 20 -20.83 10.61 -0.94
CA HIS A 20 -21.23 11.92 -0.41
C HIS A 20 -20.06 12.83 -0.03
N SER A 21 -18.82 12.36 -0.16
CA SER A 21 -17.61 13.12 0.13
C SER A 21 -16.83 13.39 -1.16
N ASP A 22 -16.39 14.63 -1.36
CA ASP A 22 -15.51 14.99 -2.47
C ASP A 22 -14.10 14.40 -2.29
N THR A 23 -13.69 14.18 -1.04
CA THR A 23 -12.41 13.55 -0.71
C THR A 23 -12.56 12.72 0.56
N LEU A 24 -11.97 11.52 0.52
CA LEU A 24 -11.87 10.61 1.65
C LEU A 24 -10.40 10.43 2.04
N ILE A 25 -10.11 10.58 3.33
CA ILE A 25 -8.79 10.36 3.90
C ILE A 25 -8.91 9.34 5.01
N GLU A 26 -8.25 8.19 4.87
CA GLU A 26 -8.10 7.22 5.94
C GLU A 26 -6.82 7.52 6.73
N ALA A 27 -6.98 7.94 7.99
CA ALA A 27 -5.88 8.36 8.87
C ALA A 27 -5.58 7.34 9.97
N TYR A 28 -6.38 6.27 10.11
CA TYR A 28 -6.24 5.26 11.16
C TYR A 28 -6.06 5.88 12.56
N TYR A 29 -4.90 5.67 13.18
CA TYR A 29 -4.49 6.29 14.44
C TYR A 29 -3.30 7.24 14.20
N PRO A 30 -3.54 8.53 13.90
CA PRO A 30 -2.50 9.44 13.45
C PRO A 30 -1.65 10.02 14.60
N GLY A 31 -1.91 9.61 15.86
CA GLY A 31 -1.13 9.98 17.04
C GLY A 31 -1.13 11.48 17.36
N PHE A 32 -0.24 11.89 18.27
CA PHE A 32 -0.19 13.27 18.78
C PHE A 32 0.09 14.32 17.70
N TYR A 33 0.95 14.01 16.73
CA TYR A 33 1.28 14.90 15.61
C TYR A 33 0.35 14.76 14.40
N GLY A 34 -0.68 13.93 14.51
CA GLY A 34 -1.59 13.57 13.42
C GLY A 34 -2.28 14.76 12.78
N ALA A 35 -2.81 15.67 13.59
CA ALA A 35 -3.49 16.87 13.10
C ALA A 35 -2.54 17.78 12.30
N LYS A 36 -1.29 17.94 12.77
CA LYS A 36 -0.29 18.73 12.06
C LYS A 36 0.05 18.09 10.71
N ALA A 37 0.34 16.79 10.72
CA ALA A 37 0.65 16.06 9.49
C ALA A 37 -0.50 16.14 8.47
N LEU A 38 -1.74 15.93 8.92
CA LEU A 38 -2.93 15.99 8.07
C LEU A 38 -3.14 17.38 7.46
N THR A 39 -2.98 18.45 8.24
CA THR A 39 -3.07 19.83 7.73
C THR A 39 -2.03 20.09 6.64
N GLN A 40 -0.77 19.68 6.85
CA GLN A 40 0.29 19.85 5.85
C GLN A 40 -0.02 19.11 4.54
N LEU A 41 -0.60 17.91 4.65
CA LEU A 41 -1.05 17.14 3.48
C LEU A 41 -2.27 17.80 2.80
N LEU A 42 -3.28 18.24 3.56
CA LEU A 42 -4.49 18.85 3.02
C LEU A 42 -4.21 20.16 2.27
N PHE A 43 -3.31 20.99 2.79
CA PHE A 43 -2.94 22.25 2.15
C PHE A 43 -1.83 22.11 1.10
N GLY A 44 -1.36 20.88 0.83
CA GLY A 44 -0.36 20.62 -0.20
C GLY A 44 1.06 21.07 0.17
N GLU A 45 1.33 21.35 1.45
CA GLU A 45 2.71 21.59 1.93
C GLU A 45 3.58 20.34 1.79
N ALA A 46 2.95 19.16 1.83
CA ALA A 46 3.58 17.88 1.56
C ALA A 46 2.66 16.99 0.72
N ASN A 47 3.25 16.14 -0.12
CA ASN A 47 2.53 15.14 -0.92
C ASN A 47 3.15 13.76 -0.65
N ARG A 48 2.80 13.22 0.52
CA ARG A 48 3.30 11.94 1.04
C ARG A 48 2.13 11.10 1.53
N TRP A 49 1.38 10.56 0.58
CA TRP A 49 0.20 9.76 0.87
C TRP A 49 0.55 8.29 1.00
N GLY A 50 -0.11 7.62 1.94
CA GLY A 50 -0.03 6.18 2.10
C GLY A 50 -0.93 5.43 1.11
N LYS A 51 -0.79 4.12 1.08
CA LYS A 51 -1.70 3.19 0.41
C LYS A 51 -2.40 2.32 1.46
N LEU A 52 -3.64 1.93 1.20
CA LEU A 52 -4.42 1.10 2.11
C LEU A 52 -3.72 -0.24 2.36
N THR A 53 -3.47 -0.55 3.63
CA THR A 53 -2.90 -1.83 4.08
C THR A 53 -3.96 -2.91 4.29
N THR A 54 -5.23 -2.57 4.11
CA THR A 54 -6.38 -3.47 4.19
C THR A 54 -7.33 -3.20 3.02
N THR A 55 -8.12 -4.20 2.66
CA THR A 55 -9.22 -4.00 1.69
C THR A 55 -10.40 -3.41 2.44
N ILE A 56 -11.04 -2.36 1.93
CA ILE A 56 -12.32 -1.87 2.48
C ILE A 56 -13.45 -2.59 1.74
N HIS A 57 -14.23 -3.37 2.49
CA HIS A 57 -15.40 -4.09 2.00
C HIS A 57 -16.66 -3.24 2.17
N GLY A 58 -17.69 -3.54 1.39
CA GLY A 58 -19.02 -2.95 1.56
C GLY A 58 -19.72 -3.48 2.82
N ASP A 59 -20.77 -2.77 3.22
CA ASP A 59 -21.59 -3.04 4.41
C ASP A 59 -22.10 -4.49 4.55
N ARG A 60 -22.37 -5.19 3.45
CA ARG A 60 -22.88 -6.57 3.46
C ARG A 60 -21.84 -7.65 3.74
N TYR A 61 -20.56 -7.36 3.59
CA TYR A 61 -19.49 -8.38 3.62
C TYR A 61 -19.47 -9.20 4.91
N THR A 62 -19.68 -8.56 6.06
CA THR A 62 -19.69 -9.25 7.37
C THR A 62 -20.92 -10.14 7.57
N ALA A 63 -21.98 -9.95 6.78
CA ALA A 63 -23.17 -10.79 6.79
C ALA A 63 -23.06 -11.99 5.83
N GLU A 64 -22.13 -11.95 4.88
CA GLU A 64 -21.92 -12.99 3.86
C GLU A 64 -20.98 -14.10 4.33
N PHE A 65 -20.26 -13.89 5.43
CA PHE A 65 -19.28 -14.83 5.95
C PHE A 65 -19.31 -14.90 7.48
N ASP A 66 -19.21 -16.12 8.03
CA ASP A 66 -19.04 -16.33 9.47
C ASP A 66 -17.62 -15.94 9.89
N MET A 67 -17.48 -14.82 10.59
CA MET A 67 -16.18 -14.29 11.01
C MET A 67 -15.38 -15.22 11.94
N LEU A 68 -16.01 -16.25 12.52
CA LEU A 68 -15.33 -17.29 13.31
C LEU A 68 -14.73 -18.41 12.43
N ASN A 69 -15.09 -18.47 11.15
CA ASN A 69 -14.55 -19.44 10.21
C ASN A 69 -13.17 -18.97 9.67
N PHE A 70 -12.17 -19.84 9.79
CA PHE A 70 -10.80 -19.60 9.33
C PHE A 70 -10.50 -20.15 7.92
N GLU A 71 -11.50 -20.71 7.22
CA GLU A 71 -11.41 -21.10 5.81
C GLU A 71 -11.36 -19.86 4.90
N MET A 72 -10.19 -19.22 4.80
CA MET A 72 -10.01 -17.93 4.13
C MET A 72 -10.41 -17.91 2.64
N ALA A 73 -10.35 -19.06 1.95
CA ALA A 73 -10.65 -19.18 0.53
C ALA A 73 -12.13 -19.55 0.25
N ARG A 74 -12.91 -19.87 1.28
CA ARG A 74 -14.33 -20.16 1.13
C ARG A 74 -15.05 -18.88 0.71
N ALA A 75 -15.88 -18.97 -0.33
CA ALA A 75 -16.65 -17.84 -0.85
C ALA A 75 -17.40 -17.09 0.28
N PRO A 76 -17.38 -15.74 0.29
CA PRO A 76 -16.84 -14.85 -0.75
C PRO A 76 -15.31 -14.70 -0.73
N GLY A 77 -14.62 -15.34 0.24
CA GLY A 77 -13.18 -15.26 0.44
C GLY A 77 -12.79 -14.08 1.32
N ARG A 78 -11.63 -14.18 2.00
CA ARG A 78 -11.15 -13.17 2.96
C ARG A 78 -9.87 -12.51 2.46
N THR A 79 -9.68 -11.25 2.82
CA THR A 79 -8.52 -10.42 2.44
C THR A 79 -8.43 -10.16 0.94
N TYR A 80 -7.51 -9.30 0.53
CA TYR A 80 -7.24 -9.03 -0.89
C TYR A 80 -6.85 -10.27 -1.70
N ARG A 81 -6.32 -11.32 -1.04
CA ARG A 81 -5.80 -12.51 -1.72
C ARG A 81 -6.89 -13.47 -2.18
N TYR A 82 -7.96 -13.62 -1.40
CA TYR A 82 -8.99 -14.63 -1.65
C TYR A 82 -10.38 -14.06 -1.89
N TYR A 83 -10.60 -12.78 -1.57
CA TYR A 83 -11.89 -12.15 -1.79
C TYR A 83 -12.21 -12.11 -3.28
N THR A 84 -13.36 -12.68 -3.64
CA THR A 84 -13.85 -12.82 -5.02
C THR A 84 -14.92 -11.79 -5.37
N GLY A 85 -15.43 -11.06 -4.38
CA GLY A 85 -16.36 -9.95 -4.59
C GLY A 85 -15.64 -8.66 -4.99
N THR A 86 -16.42 -7.60 -5.20
CA THR A 86 -15.89 -6.26 -5.50
C THR A 86 -15.62 -5.50 -4.20
N PRO A 87 -14.38 -5.06 -3.94
CA PRO A 87 -14.09 -4.23 -2.78
C PRO A 87 -14.54 -2.79 -3.03
N LEU A 88 -14.92 -2.07 -1.97
CA LEU A 88 -15.19 -0.64 -2.04
C LEU A 88 -13.89 0.13 -2.31
N PHE A 89 -12.82 -0.23 -1.59
CA PHE A 89 -11.45 0.16 -1.91
C PHE A 89 -10.52 -1.04 -1.77
N ALA A 90 -9.75 -1.33 -2.81
CA ALA A 90 -8.84 -2.48 -2.81
C ALA A 90 -7.63 -2.26 -1.89
N PHE A 91 -7.01 -3.35 -1.47
CA PHE A 91 -5.68 -3.28 -0.83
C PHE A 91 -4.70 -2.60 -1.79
N GLY A 92 -3.83 -1.74 -1.25
CA GLY A 92 -2.87 -0.96 -2.03
C GLY A 92 -3.47 0.27 -2.73
N THR A 93 -4.76 0.55 -2.56
CA THR A 93 -5.36 1.78 -3.09
C THR A 93 -4.83 2.98 -2.32
N GLY A 94 -4.37 4.01 -3.04
CA GLY A 94 -3.96 5.28 -2.48
C GLY A 94 -3.76 6.27 -3.62
N LEU A 95 -4.12 7.52 -3.39
CA LEU A 95 -3.99 8.59 -4.36
C LEU A 95 -2.89 9.54 -3.94
N SER A 96 -2.26 10.18 -4.92
CA SER A 96 -1.32 11.26 -4.73
C SER A 96 -1.88 12.53 -5.38
N TYR A 97 -1.37 13.70 -4.99
CA TYR A 97 -1.67 14.95 -5.71
C TYR A 97 -0.93 15.08 -7.04
N THR A 98 -0.14 14.08 -7.40
CA THR A 98 0.50 13.98 -8.71
C THR A 98 0.29 12.59 -9.30
N THR A 99 0.74 12.40 -10.53
CA THR A 99 0.68 11.11 -11.24
C THR A 99 2.07 10.56 -11.47
N PHE A 100 2.22 9.25 -11.32
CA PHE A 100 3.48 8.54 -11.52
C PHE A 100 3.36 7.55 -12.67
N ALA A 101 4.30 7.60 -13.60
CA ALA A 101 4.49 6.58 -14.62
C ALA A 101 5.45 5.51 -14.09
N LEU A 102 4.99 4.25 -14.08
CA LEU A 102 5.81 3.10 -13.71
C LEU A 102 6.21 2.34 -14.97
N THR A 103 7.50 2.05 -15.11
CA THR A 103 8.04 1.24 -16.21
C THR A 103 8.86 0.11 -15.63
N LEU A 104 8.49 -1.12 -15.98
CA LEU A 104 9.28 -2.30 -15.63
C LEU A 104 10.53 -2.32 -16.50
N ASP A 105 11.69 -2.41 -15.86
CA ASP A 105 12.94 -2.69 -16.55
C ASP A 105 12.97 -4.18 -16.89
N THR A 106 12.87 -4.49 -18.19
CA THR A 106 12.81 -5.87 -18.69
C THR A 106 14.18 -6.52 -18.82
N ASP A 107 15.27 -5.76 -18.63
CA ASP A 107 16.64 -6.26 -18.78
C ASP A 107 17.18 -6.93 -17.50
N VAL A 108 16.30 -7.31 -16.57
CA VAL A 108 16.72 -8.00 -15.35
C VAL A 108 16.92 -9.48 -15.64
N GLY A 109 18.18 -9.87 -15.83
CA GLY A 109 18.59 -11.27 -15.91
C GLY A 109 18.19 -12.04 -14.65
N VAL A 110 17.63 -13.22 -14.84
CA VAL A 110 17.33 -14.17 -13.76
C VAL A 110 18.67 -14.76 -13.28
N GLY A 111 19.25 -14.16 -12.24
CA GLY A 111 20.49 -14.65 -11.63
C GLY A 111 20.19 -15.74 -10.60
N HIS A 112 20.77 -16.93 -10.76
CA HIS A 112 20.80 -17.92 -9.69
C HIS A 112 21.78 -17.44 -8.60
N ALA A 113 21.27 -16.90 -7.49
CA ALA A 113 22.12 -16.60 -6.34
C ALA A 113 22.48 -17.94 -5.65
N GLU A 114 23.69 -18.42 -5.89
CA GLU A 114 24.30 -19.51 -5.13
C GLU A 114 24.83 -18.93 -3.81
N GLY A 115 24.28 -19.39 -2.68
CA GLY A 115 24.86 -19.24 -1.34
C GLY A 115 25.11 -17.82 -0.83
N ALA A 116 24.08 -17.14 -0.31
CA ALA A 116 24.27 -16.01 0.59
C ALA A 116 23.68 -16.34 1.96
N GLN A 117 24.56 -16.64 2.93
CA GLN A 117 24.24 -16.73 4.35
C GLN A 117 23.61 -15.41 4.81
N PRO A 118 22.47 -15.40 5.53
CA PRO A 118 21.86 -14.16 5.98
C PRO A 118 22.79 -13.42 6.93
N ASP A 119 23.21 -12.23 6.52
CA ASP A 119 24.00 -11.32 7.32
C ASP A 119 23.17 -10.87 8.53
N ARG A 120 23.66 -11.24 9.72
CA ARG A 120 23.08 -10.86 11.01
C ARG A 120 23.89 -9.69 11.53
N ASP A 121 23.49 -8.47 11.20
CA ASP A 121 23.97 -7.30 11.94
C ASP A 121 22.87 -6.79 12.88
N PRO A 122 23.08 -6.85 14.21
CA PRO A 122 22.25 -6.18 15.19
C PRO A 122 22.64 -4.69 15.23
N HIS A 123 21.68 -3.84 15.60
CA HIS A 123 21.81 -2.38 15.79
C HIS A 123 21.45 -1.52 14.56
N GLY A 124 20.28 -0.88 14.66
CA GLY A 124 19.79 0.09 13.69
C GLY A 124 20.58 1.40 13.72
N GLY A 125 20.61 2.07 12.56
CA GLY A 125 21.08 3.44 12.44
C GLY A 125 21.26 3.89 10.99
N ALA A 126 20.60 5.02 10.67
CA ALA A 126 20.83 5.93 9.55
C ALA A 126 20.31 5.53 8.14
N VAL A 127 19.16 6.11 7.77
CA VAL A 127 18.80 6.35 6.36
C VAL A 127 19.33 7.73 5.99
N GLY A 128 20.43 7.75 5.24
CA GLY A 128 21.02 8.96 4.67
C GLY A 128 20.15 9.54 3.55
N ALA A 129 20.00 10.86 3.56
CA ALA A 129 19.42 11.63 2.48
C ALA A 129 20.27 11.49 1.20
N GLY A 130 19.70 10.89 0.16
CA GLY A 130 20.31 10.79 -1.17
C GLY A 130 19.25 11.02 -2.25
N ARG A 131 19.44 12.08 -3.05
CA ARG A 131 18.65 12.36 -4.26
C ARG A 131 18.91 11.26 -5.29
N GLY A 132 17.84 10.61 -5.73
CA GLY A 132 17.84 9.64 -6.82
C GLY A 132 18.06 8.21 -6.35
N ALA A 133 16.99 7.43 -6.20
CA ALA A 133 17.10 5.99 -5.99
C ALA A 133 15.89 5.29 -6.59
N GLY A 134 16.12 4.51 -7.65
CA GLY A 134 15.17 3.48 -8.06
C GLY A 134 15.04 2.47 -6.92
N GLY A 135 13.81 2.28 -6.44
CA GLY A 135 13.52 1.26 -5.43
C GLY A 135 13.72 -0.13 -6.00
N VAL A 136 14.45 -0.98 -5.29
CA VAL A 136 14.58 -2.41 -5.61
C VAL A 136 13.57 -3.17 -4.79
N VAL A 137 12.54 -3.74 -5.43
CA VAL A 137 11.58 -4.63 -4.77
C VAL A 137 12.10 -6.07 -4.91
N ARG A 138 12.40 -6.72 -3.78
CA ARG A 138 12.85 -8.12 -3.74
C ARG A 138 11.68 -9.04 -3.39
N HIS A 139 11.36 -9.99 -4.26
CA HIS A 139 10.42 -11.06 -3.96
C HIS A 139 11.18 -12.25 -3.35
N ILE A 140 10.82 -12.63 -2.11
CA ILE A 140 11.34 -13.84 -1.45
C ILE A 140 10.28 -14.93 -1.60
N SER A 141 10.60 -15.99 -2.35
CA SER A 141 9.77 -17.18 -2.49
C SER A 141 10.11 -18.19 -1.38
N ASN A 142 9.09 -18.84 -0.81
CA ASN A 142 9.27 -19.96 0.13
C ASN A 142 9.33 -21.33 -0.58
N ASP A 143 9.37 -21.36 -1.91
CA ASP A 143 9.56 -22.59 -2.68
C ASP A 143 11.06 -22.94 -2.78
N PRO A 144 11.51 -24.10 -2.25
CA PRO A 144 12.91 -24.51 -2.31
C PRO A 144 13.42 -24.83 -3.73
N ALA A 145 12.54 -24.93 -4.72
CA ALA A 145 12.89 -25.09 -6.13
C ALA A 145 12.80 -23.78 -6.94
N ALA A 146 12.32 -22.68 -6.32
CA ALA A 146 12.27 -21.38 -7.00
C ALA A 146 13.69 -20.82 -7.16
N PRO A 147 14.04 -20.26 -8.34
CA PRO A 147 15.32 -19.61 -8.54
C PRO A 147 15.50 -18.52 -7.47
N THR A 148 16.65 -18.56 -6.78
CA THR A 148 16.99 -17.68 -5.66
C THR A 148 16.84 -16.21 -6.08
N ALA A 149 15.72 -15.59 -5.67
CA ALA A 149 15.39 -14.17 -5.83
C ALA A 149 15.49 -13.60 -7.27
N THR A 150 14.37 -13.60 -7.99
CA THR A 150 14.20 -12.70 -9.15
C THR A 150 14.03 -11.28 -8.63
N THR A 151 14.92 -10.37 -9.05
CA THR A 151 14.81 -8.94 -8.72
C THR A 151 13.93 -8.26 -9.76
N PHE A 152 12.97 -7.44 -9.32
CA PHE A 152 12.23 -6.57 -10.22
C PHE A 152 12.78 -5.14 -10.05
N ARG A 153 13.17 -4.51 -11.16
CA ARG A 153 13.52 -3.09 -11.19
C ARG A 153 12.40 -2.33 -11.85
N VAL A 154 11.81 -1.40 -11.09
CA VAL A 154 10.73 -0.54 -11.60
C VAL A 154 11.24 0.89 -11.58
N ARG A 155 11.18 1.54 -12.74
CA ARG A 155 11.42 2.98 -12.85
C ARG A 155 10.12 3.70 -12.54
N VAL A 156 10.14 4.57 -11.53
CA VAL A 156 9.02 5.43 -11.16
C VAL A 156 9.37 6.85 -11.57
N THR A 157 8.55 7.46 -12.43
CA THR A 157 8.74 8.83 -12.90
C THR A 157 7.52 9.66 -12.55
N ASN A 158 7.70 10.77 -11.85
CA ASN A 158 6.63 11.73 -11.63
C ASN A 158 6.36 12.49 -12.93
N VAL A 159 5.14 12.41 -13.44
CA VAL A 159 4.70 13.02 -14.71
C VAL A 159 3.63 14.10 -14.52
N GLY A 160 3.25 14.39 -13.27
CA GLY A 160 2.32 15.47 -12.95
C GLY A 160 3.00 16.76 -12.48
N ASP A 161 2.18 17.73 -12.08
CA ASP A 161 2.60 19.11 -11.83
C ASP A 161 3.07 19.37 -10.39
N MET A 162 3.03 18.36 -9.51
CA MET A 162 3.39 18.48 -8.11
C MET A 162 4.46 17.45 -7.72
N ALA A 163 5.45 17.85 -6.92
CA ALA A 163 6.36 16.90 -6.30
C ALA A 163 5.59 15.94 -5.37
N GLY A 164 6.05 14.70 -5.22
CA GLY A 164 5.42 13.73 -4.34
C GLY A 164 6.25 12.46 -4.16
N ASP A 165 5.95 11.73 -3.10
CA ASP A 165 6.52 10.41 -2.81
C ASP A 165 5.52 9.32 -3.22
N GLU A 166 5.98 8.22 -3.81
CA GLU A 166 5.15 7.09 -4.27
C GLU A 166 5.63 5.78 -3.63
N ALA A 167 4.67 5.00 -3.11
CA ALA A 167 4.93 3.65 -2.59
C ALA A 167 4.63 2.60 -3.66
N VAL A 168 5.62 1.77 -4.03
CA VAL A 168 5.51 0.69 -5.04
C VAL A 168 5.79 -0.67 -4.42
#